data_AF-A0A1T1CZ66-F1
#
_entry.id   AF-A0A1T1CZ66-F1
#
_cell.length_a   1.000
_cell.length_b   1.000
_cell.length_c   1.000
_cell.angle_alpha   90.00
_cell.angle_beta   90.00
_cell.angle_gamma   90.00
#
_symmetry.space_group_name_H-M   'P 1'
#
loop_
_entity.id
_entity.type
_entity.pdbx_description
1 polymer ?
#
loop_
_entity_poly.entity_id
_entity_poly.type
_entity_poly.pdbx_seq_one_letter_code
_entity_poly.pdbx_strand_id
1 'polypeptide(L)'
;MVKEIIIAEILGHQLISSKRDVDAHAFGNPSEKYEYLCCKEGDSFQFHRMFKETKEKREKSLNRITRNTKIYFAIFYASNQLKCKIIYELNPQDILEDAERQLDTSKNVISHLGFSIPWIDNKGIIVYSRRGRVVR
;
A
#
# COMPACT_ATOMS: atom_id res chain seq x y z
N MET A 1 -3.38 -11.81 4.16
CA MET A 1 -3.66 -13.00 3.33
C MET A 1 -4.98 -12.95 2.57
N VAL A 2 -6.18 -13.05 3.17
CA VAL A 2 -7.44 -13.07 2.38
C VAL A 2 -7.64 -11.81 1.51
N LYS A 3 -7.38 -10.62 2.06
CA LYS A 3 -7.50 -9.36 1.31
C LYS A 3 -6.45 -9.22 0.22
N GLU A 4 -5.21 -9.66 0.47
CA GLU A 4 -4.15 -9.70 -0.54
C GLU A 4 -4.55 -10.59 -1.73
N ILE A 5 -5.14 -11.77 -1.47
CA ILE A 5 -5.65 -12.66 -2.53
C ILE A 5 -6.69 -11.96 -3.39
N ILE A 6 -7.67 -11.30 -2.76
CA ILE A 6 -8.71 -10.56 -3.48
C ILE A 6 -8.09 -9.44 -4.33
N ILE A 7 -7.13 -8.69 -3.80
CA ILE A 7 -6.46 -7.59 -4.52
C ILE A 7 -5.67 -8.15 -5.71
N ALA A 8 -4.86 -9.18 -5.50
CA ALA A 8 -4.06 -9.79 -6.55
C ALA A 8 -4.93 -10.38 -7.67
N GLU A 9 -6.03 -11.04 -7.33
CA GLU A 9 -7.00 -11.56 -8.30
C GLU A 9 -7.63 -10.43 -9.12
N ILE A 10 -8.04 -9.33 -8.48
CA ILE A 10 -8.62 -8.16 -9.16
C ILE A 10 -7.61 -7.53 -10.14
N LEU A 11 -6.33 -7.44 -9.73
CA LEU A 11 -5.30 -6.76 -10.50
C LEU A 11 -4.53 -7.67 -11.47
N GLY A 12 -4.79 -8.99 -11.46
CA GLY A 12 -4.04 -9.96 -12.27
C GLY A 12 -2.58 -10.14 -11.84
N HIS A 13 -2.29 -9.95 -10.55
CA HIS A 13 -0.95 -10.09 -9.98
C HIS A 13 -0.69 -11.52 -9.45
N GLN A 14 0.58 -11.90 -9.37
CA GLN A 14 1.01 -13.14 -8.70
C GLN A 14 1.39 -12.84 -7.25
N LEU A 15 0.69 -13.48 -6.31
CA LEU A 15 0.97 -13.34 -4.89
C LEU A 15 2.29 -13.98 -4.49
N ILE A 16 2.98 -13.32 -3.55
CA ILE A 16 4.12 -13.88 -2.85
C ILE A 16 3.66 -14.31 -1.45
N SER A 17 3.72 -15.61 -1.15
CA SER A 17 3.23 -16.17 0.11
C SER A 17 4.19 -16.01 1.30
N SER A 18 5.37 -15.42 1.08
CA SER A 18 6.42 -15.27 2.08
C SER A 18 6.21 -14.01 2.95
N LYS A 19 6.08 -14.19 4.27
CA LYS A 19 5.77 -13.15 5.27
C LYS A 19 6.79 -12.01 5.43
N ARG A 20 7.90 -11.99 4.68
CA ARG A 20 8.95 -10.96 4.77
C ARG A 20 9.25 -10.26 3.44
N ASP A 21 8.65 -10.75 2.36
CA ASP A 21 8.82 -10.13 1.04
C ASP A 21 7.73 -9.09 0.79
N VAL A 22 7.65 -8.59 -0.43
CA VAL A 22 6.51 -7.82 -0.95
C VAL A 22 5.26 -8.70 -1.05
N ASP A 23 4.08 -8.11 -1.23
CA ASP A 23 2.82 -8.85 -1.29
C ASP A 23 2.63 -9.59 -2.61
N ALA A 24 3.10 -9.01 -3.72
CA ALA A 24 2.92 -9.59 -5.06
C ALA A 24 3.97 -9.11 -6.07
N HIS A 25 3.93 -9.70 -7.26
CA HIS A 25 4.65 -9.23 -8.44
C HIS A 25 3.78 -9.32 -9.71
N ALA A 26 4.22 -8.68 -10.79
CA ALA A 26 3.55 -8.76 -12.08
C ALA A 26 3.54 -10.20 -12.62
N PHE A 27 2.44 -10.60 -13.26
CA PHE A 27 2.34 -11.94 -13.84
C PHE A 27 3.44 -12.18 -14.87
N GLY A 28 4.23 -13.24 -14.68
CA GLY A 28 5.36 -13.57 -15.55
C GLY A 28 6.61 -12.69 -15.38
N ASN A 29 6.59 -11.70 -14.48
CA ASN A 29 7.74 -10.84 -14.20
C ASN A 29 7.98 -10.67 -12.69
N PRO A 30 8.79 -11.54 -12.05
CA PRO A 30 9.08 -11.49 -10.61
C PRO A 30 9.87 -10.27 -10.12
N SER A 31 10.51 -9.54 -11.05
CA SER A 31 11.30 -8.34 -10.71
C SER A 31 10.42 -7.11 -10.50
N GLU A 32 9.20 -7.10 -11.04
CA GLU A 32 8.24 -6.02 -10.89
C GLU A 32 7.34 -6.27 -9.69
N LYS A 33 7.72 -5.67 -8.56
CA LYS A 33 7.21 -5.99 -7.23
C LYS A 33 6.17 -4.98 -6.74
N TYR A 34 5.23 -5.45 -5.93
CA TYR A 34 4.10 -4.66 -5.44
C TYR A 34 3.81 -4.90 -3.95
N GLU A 35 3.50 -3.82 -3.23
CA GLU A 35 3.00 -3.85 -1.85
C GLU A 35 1.53 -3.42 -1.83
N TYR A 36 0.73 -4.06 -0.98
CA TYR A 36 -0.68 -3.80 -0.78
C TYR A 36 -0.91 -3.26 0.63
N LEU A 37 -1.45 -2.05 0.72
CA LEU A 37 -2.06 -1.56 1.94
C LEU A 37 -3.57 -1.64 1.80
N CYS A 38 -4.25 -2.12 2.84
CA CYS A 38 -5.71 -2.18 2.83
C CYS A 38 -6.31 -1.63 4.11
N CYS A 39 -7.46 -0.98 3.96
CA CYS A 39 -8.27 -0.52 5.07
C CYS A 39 -9.75 -0.83 4.79
N LYS A 40 -10.60 -0.65 5.81
CA LYS A 40 -12.05 -0.62 5.60
C LYS A 40 -12.49 0.82 5.33
N GLU A 41 -13.65 0.98 4.70
CA GLU A 41 -14.28 2.27 4.49
C GLU A 41 -14.36 3.09 5.79
N GLY A 42 -13.96 4.36 5.71
CA GLY A 42 -13.88 5.28 6.86
C GLY A 42 -12.60 5.18 7.68
N ASP A 43 -11.66 4.31 7.31
CA ASP A 43 -10.38 4.12 8.01
C ASP A 43 -9.19 4.67 7.19
N SER A 44 -7.98 4.56 7.74
CA SER A 44 -6.71 4.99 7.13
C SER A 44 -5.79 3.81 6.83
N PHE A 45 -4.81 4.03 5.97
CA PHE A 45 -3.78 3.06 5.66
C PHE A 45 -2.55 3.31 6.52
N GLN A 46 -1.78 2.26 6.83
CA GLN A 46 -0.61 2.40 7.68
C GLN A 46 0.58 1.57 7.24
N PHE A 47 1.76 2.20 7.22
CA PHE A 47 3.02 1.48 7.35
C PHE A 47 3.38 1.39 8.83
N HIS A 48 3.35 0.16 9.37
CA HIS A 48 3.71 -0.07 10.77
C HIS A 48 5.21 -0.23 10.97
N ARG A 49 5.70 0.14 12.16
CA ARG A 49 7.09 -0.07 12.61
C ARG A 49 8.10 0.57 11.67
N MET A 50 7.88 1.84 11.36
CA MET A 50 8.82 2.66 10.60
C MET A 50 9.79 3.33 11.56
N PHE A 51 11.09 3.22 11.27
CA PHE A 51 12.13 3.64 12.20
C PHE A 51 12.67 5.01 11.80
N LYS A 52 12.69 5.94 12.75
CA LYS A 52 13.38 7.23 12.60
C LYS A 52 14.89 7.07 12.72
N GLU A 53 15.31 6.16 13.60
CA GLU A 53 16.70 5.83 13.89
C GLU A 53 16.83 4.35 14.32
N THR A 54 18.01 3.73 14.24
CA THR A 54 19.27 4.20 13.63
C THR A 54 19.16 4.30 12.10
N LYS A 55 20.18 4.88 11.43
CA LYS A 55 20.22 5.01 9.96
C LYS A 55 19.89 3.70 9.25
N GLU A 56 20.55 2.61 9.66
CA GLU A 56 20.32 1.27 9.10
C GLU A 56 18.86 0.80 9.25
N LYS A 57 18.25 1.00 10.43
CA LYS A 57 16.85 0.62 10.66
C LYS A 57 15.89 1.49 9.86
N ARG A 58 16.18 2.80 9.74
CA ARG A 58 15.41 3.73 8.92
C ARG A 58 15.42 3.28 7.46
N GLU A 59 16.60 3.11 6.87
CA GLU A 59 16.78 2.63 5.50
C GLU A 59 16.07 1.29 5.27
N LYS A 60 16.24 0.33 6.17
CA LYS A 60 15.56 -0.98 6.07
C LYS A 60 14.04 -0.87 6.10
N SER A 61 13.50 0.04 6.93
CA SER A 61 12.05 0.23 7.01
C SER A 61 11.49 0.97 5.80
N LEU A 62 12.19 2.01 5.30
CA LEU A 62 11.82 2.75 4.09
C LEU A 62 12.00 1.90 2.82
N ASN A 63 12.92 0.94 2.81
CA ASN A 63 13.08 -0.02 1.72
C ASN A 63 11.81 -0.85 1.46
N ARG A 64 10.92 -0.98 2.45
CA ARG A 64 9.61 -1.62 2.25
C ARG A 64 8.71 -0.85 1.29
N ILE A 65 8.97 0.44 1.11
CA ILE A 65 8.30 1.31 0.13
C ILE A 65 9.07 1.23 -1.20
N THR A 66 10.37 1.53 -1.18
CA THR A 66 11.18 1.74 -2.39
C THR A 66 11.53 0.48 -3.18
N ARG A 67 11.42 -0.71 -2.57
CA ARG A 67 11.63 -2.00 -3.28
C ARG A 67 10.52 -2.35 -4.27
N ASN A 68 9.43 -1.59 -4.29
CA ASN A 68 8.27 -1.85 -5.13
C ASN A 68 8.29 -0.95 -6.36
N THR A 69 7.74 -1.44 -7.47
CA THR A 69 7.44 -0.63 -8.64
C THR A 69 6.21 0.23 -8.40
N LYS A 70 5.20 -0.32 -7.71
CA LYS A 70 3.93 0.33 -7.34
C LYS A 70 3.47 -0.11 -5.96
N ILE A 71 2.69 0.74 -5.31
CA ILE A 71 2.00 0.40 -4.06
C ILE A 71 0.51 0.60 -4.28
N TYR A 72 -0.28 -0.41 -3.91
CA TYR A 72 -1.72 -0.41 -4.10
C TYR A 72 -2.44 -0.22 -2.77
N PHE A 73 -3.41 0.70 -2.76
CA PHE A 73 -4.20 1.05 -1.60
C PHE A 73 -5.64 0.62 -1.82
N ALA A 74 -6.05 -0.46 -1.17
CA ALA A 74 -7.37 -1.08 -1.34
C ALA A 74 -8.31 -0.75 -0.18
N ILE A 75 -9.45 -0.13 -0.49
CA ILE A 75 -10.52 0.11 0.49
C ILE A 75 -11.55 -1.00 0.35
N PHE A 76 -11.88 -1.67 1.45
CA PHE A 76 -12.95 -2.67 1.53
C PHE A 76 -14.22 -2.08 2.15
N TYR A 77 -15.39 -2.58 1.76
CA TYR A 77 -16.64 -2.14 2.37
C TYR A 77 -16.68 -2.44 3.87
N ALA A 78 -17.11 -1.47 4.68
CA ALA A 78 -17.26 -1.67 6.12
C ALA A 78 -18.28 -2.76 6.46
N SER A 79 -19.36 -2.85 5.68
CA SER A 79 -20.42 -3.86 5.82
C SER A 79 -20.01 -5.25 5.35
N ASN A 80 -18.99 -5.37 4.50
CA ASN A 80 -18.46 -6.66 4.04
C ASN A 80 -16.99 -6.52 3.62
N GLN A 81 -16.08 -6.90 4.52
CA GLN A 81 -14.64 -6.78 4.32
C GLN A 81 -14.04 -7.80 3.34
N LEU A 82 -14.86 -8.68 2.75
CA LEU A 82 -14.48 -9.53 1.62
C LEU A 82 -14.81 -8.88 0.26
N LYS A 83 -15.46 -7.72 0.27
CA LYS A 83 -15.76 -6.95 -0.94
C LYS A 83 -14.83 -5.74 -1.01
N CYS A 84 -13.87 -5.77 -1.93
CA CYS A 84 -13.08 -4.60 -2.28
C CYS A 84 -14.00 -3.55 -2.93
N LYS A 85 -13.91 -2.30 -2.50
CA LYS A 85 -14.69 -1.16 -2.99
C LYS A 85 -13.92 -0.39 -4.06
N ILE A 86 -12.65 -0.10 -3.82
CA ILE A 86 -11.79 0.72 -4.67
C ILE A 86 -10.33 0.34 -4.43
N ILE A 87 -9.51 0.39 -5.48
CA ILE A 87 -8.06 0.25 -5.40
C ILE A 87 -7.42 1.43 -6.11
N TYR A 88 -6.51 2.09 -5.39
CA TYR A 88 -5.64 3.12 -5.94
C TYR A 88 -4.26 2.52 -6.22
N GLU A 89 -3.65 2.94 -7.32
CA GLU A 89 -2.23 2.75 -7.61
C GLU A 89 -1.46 4.04 -7.32
N LEU A 90 -0.34 3.93 -6.61
CA LEU A 90 0.52 5.05 -6.29
C LEU A 90 1.97 4.77 -6.65
N ASN A 91 2.70 5.85 -6.96
CA ASN A 91 4.14 5.81 -7.13
C ASN A 91 4.81 5.70 -5.74
N PRO A 92 5.75 4.76 -5.54
CA PRO A 92 6.54 4.64 -4.32
C PRO A 92 7.20 5.94 -3.87
N GLN A 93 7.61 6.80 -4.80
CA GLN A 93 8.29 8.06 -4.48
C GLN A 93 7.38 9.05 -3.73
N ASP A 94 6.12 9.21 -4.13
CA ASP A 94 5.15 10.07 -3.43
C ASP A 94 4.93 9.61 -1.98
N ILE A 95 4.95 8.29 -1.76
CA ILE A 95 4.77 7.67 -0.45
C ILE A 95 6.03 7.81 0.39
N LEU A 96 7.20 7.67 -0.23
CA LEU A 96 8.49 7.85 0.42
C LEU A 96 8.63 9.27 0.97
N GLU A 97 8.34 10.28 0.15
CA GLU A 97 8.44 11.69 0.54
C GLU A 97 7.55 12.01 1.76
N ASP A 98 6.30 11.54 1.75
CA ASP A 98 5.42 11.77 2.89
C ASP A 98 5.81 10.91 4.12
N ALA A 99 6.31 9.69 3.91
CA ALA A 99 6.82 8.85 4.98
C ALA A 99 8.03 9.48 5.69
N GLU A 100 8.98 10.02 4.94
CA GLU A 100 10.14 10.74 5.49
C GLU A 100 9.71 11.99 6.25
N ARG A 101 8.81 12.81 5.66
CA ARG A 101 8.22 13.97 6.33
C ARG A 101 7.59 13.60 7.67
N GLN A 102 6.79 12.52 7.71
CA GLN A 102 6.17 12.03 8.95
C GLN A 102 7.20 11.53 9.97
N LEU A 103 8.26 10.83 9.55
CA LEU A 103 9.32 10.36 10.45
C LEU A 103 10.15 11.51 11.02
N ASP A 104 10.48 12.51 10.22
CA ASP A 104 11.31 13.64 10.65
C ASP A 104 10.58 14.50 11.68
N THR A 105 9.28 14.67 11.49
CA THR A 105 8.40 15.39 12.43
C THR A 105 7.96 14.55 13.63
N SER A 106 8.10 13.23 13.58
CA SER A 106 7.74 12.35 14.69
C SER A 106 8.68 12.54 15.88
N LYS A 107 8.09 12.55 17.09
CA LYS A 107 8.83 12.51 18.36
C LYS A 107 9.27 11.09 18.75
N ASN A 108 8.73 10.07 18.08
CA ASN A 108 8.98 8.68 18.41
C ASN A 108 10.09 8.09 17.53
N VAL A 109 10.93 7.23 18.12
CA VAL A 109 11.95 6.45 17.39
C VAL A 109 11.31 5.45 16.42
N ILE A 110 10.17 4.87 16.82
CA ILE A 110 9.38 3.95 15.99
C ILE A 110 7.99 4.55 15.83
N SER A 111 7.53 4.67 14.59
CA SER A 111 6.25 5.29 14.26
C SER A 111 5.37 4.36 13.41
N HIS A 112 4.07 4.59 13.48
CA HIS A 112 3.10 4.10 12.51
C HIS A 112 2.78 5.28 11.58
N LEU A 113 3.12 5.15 10.30
CA LEU A 113 2.92 6.23 9.33
C LEU A 113 1.56 6.05 8.67
N GLY A 114 0.71 7.05 8.79
CA GLY A 114 -0.68 7.01 8.34
C GLY A 114 -0.86 7.71 7.00
N PHE A 115 -1.68 7.13 6.13
CA PHE A 115 -2.07 7.73 4.86
C PHE A 115 -3.60 7.77 4.80
N SER A 116 -4.14 8.99 4.77
CA SER A 116 -5.59 9.20 4.76
C SER A 116 -6.18 8.99 3.37
N ILE A 117 -7.47 8.66 3.29
CA ILE A 117 -8.16 8.53 1.99
C ILE A 117 -8.05 9.81 1.16
N PRO A 118 -8.27 11.03 1.68
CA PRO A 118 -8.09 12.26 0.90
C PRO A 118 -6.67 12.44 0.34
N TRP A 119 -5.64 12.05 1.09
CA TRP A 119 -4.25 12.09 0.60
C TRP A 119 -4.03 11.11 -0.55
N ILE A 120 -4.54 9.88 -0.40
CA ILE A 120 -4.47 8.85 -1.44
C ILE A 120 -5.23 9.26 -2.70
N ASP A 121 -6.42 9.86 -2.55
CA ASP A 121 -7.25 10.30 -3.66
C ASP A 121 -6.61 11.44 -4.46
N ASN A 122 -5.81 12.30 -3.80
CA ASN A 122 -5.07 13.38 -4.45
C ASN A 122 -3.82 12.90 -5.22
N LYS A 123 -3.16 11.84 -4.73
CA LYS A 123 -1.89 11.35 -5.28
C LYS A 123 -2.03 10.15 -6.22
N GLY A 124 -3.04 9.33 -6.00
CA GLY A 124 -3.20 8.03 -6.66
C GLY A 124 -4.10 8.05 -7.88
N ILE A 125 -4.01 6.97 -8.65
CA ILE A 125 -4.88 6.69 -9.77
C ILE A 125 -5.80 5.54 -9.39
N ILE A 126 -7.11 5.69 -9.60
CA ILE A 126 -8.06 4.60 -9.39
C ILE A 126 -7.86 3.54 -10.49
N VAL A 127 -7.42 2.35 -10.11
CA VAL A 127 -7.24 1.20 -11.02
C VAL A 127 -8.37 0.18 -10.91
N TYR A 128 -9.16 0.26 -9.84
CA TYR A 128 -10.37 -0.54 -9.67
C TYR A 128 -11.42 0.24 -8.88
N SER A 129 -12.68 0.14 -9.28
CA SER A 129 -13.81 0.62 -8.49
C SER A 129 -15.00 -0.32 -8.68
N ARG A 130 -15.59 -0.77 -7.58
CA ARG A 130 -16.73 -1.70 -7.58
C ARG A 130 -18.08 -1.03 -7.92
N ARG A 131 -18.08 0.25 -8.27
CA ARG A 131 -19.27 0.90 -8.87
C ARG A 131 -19.34 0.50 -10.33
N GLY A 132 -20.45 -0.11 -10.74
CA GLY A 132 -20.63 -0.73 -12.05
C GLY A 132 -20.18 0.18 -13.20
N ARG A 133 -19.30 -0.35 -14.06
CA ARG A 133 -18.77 0.26 -15.30
C ARG A 133 -18.57 1.78 -15.24
N VAL A 134 -17.33 2.20 -15.09
CA VAL A 134 -16.84 3.34 -15.88
C VAL A 134 -15.89 2.78 -16.92
N VAL A 135 -16.46 2.52 -18.09
CA VAL A 135 -15.71 2.31 -19.34
C VAL A 135 -15.04 3.66 -19.64
N ARG A 136 -13.72 3.65 -19.82
CA ARG A 136 -13.06 4.71 -20.60
C ARG A 136 -13.23 4.36 -22.07
#